data_AF-A0A4R6FZG7-F1
#
_entry.id   AF-A0A4R6FZG7-F1
#
_cell.length_a   1.000
_cell.length_b   1.000
_cell.length_c   1.000
_cell.angle_alpha   90.00
_cell.angle_beta   90.00
_cell.angle_gamma   90.00
#
_symmetry.space_group_name_H-M   'P 1'
#
loop_
_entity.id
_entity.type
_entity.pdbx_description
1 polymer ?
#
loop_
_entity_poly.entity_id
_entity_poly.type
_entity_poly.pdbx_seq_one_letter_code
_entity_poly.pdbx_strand_id
1 'polypeptide(L)'
;MSYYRYFIIETYENQGEPSSKKIRARPLAGQGVPEQLNLSCSAGMREAHPSGTLFKVDCQVINREGTPFLYRHPSWPYEVVIREQANEFIEQNFAKQVQRTKRV
;
A
#
# COMPACT_ATOMS: atom_id res chain seq x y z
N MET A 1 9.15 -0.77 -18.55
CA MET A 1 9.27 -1.78 -17.49
C MET A 1 8.36 -1.42 -16.34
N SER A 2 7.51 -2.34 -15.91
CA SER A 2 6.77 -2.19 -14.68
C SER A 2 7.65 -2.60 -13.50
N TYR A 3 7.91 -1.67 -12.58
CA TYR A 3 8.72 -1.94 -11.41
C TYR A 3 7.82 -2.31 -10.23
N TYR A 4 7.96 -3.54 -9.75
CA TYR A 4 7.38 -3.95 -8.48
C TYR A 4 8.18 -3.34 -7.33
N ARG A 5 7.48 -2.82 -6.33
CA ARG A 5 8.09 -2.29 -5.11
C ARG A 5 7.28 -2.75 -3.92
N TYR A 6 7.95 -2.87 -2.78
CA TYR A 6 7.27 -3.11 -1.52
C TYR A 6 6.58 -1.84 -1.05
N PHE A 7 5.31 -1.98 -0.68
CA PHE A 7 4.50 -0.95 -0.05
C PHE A 7 3.90 -1.50 1.25
N ILE A 8 3.72 -0.59 2.21
CA ILE A 8 2.90 -0.81 3.38
C ILE A 8 1.47 -0.39 3.07
N ILE A 9 0.53 -1.30 3.27
CA ILE A 9 -0.90 -1.03 3.15
C ILE A 9 -1.59 -1.24 4.48
N GLU A 10 -2.67 -0.52 4.70
CA GLU A 10 -3.55 -0.63 5.86
C GLU A 10 -4.93 -1.09 5.40
N THR A 11 -5.52 -2.07 6.07
CA THR A 11 -6.92 -2.44 5.86
C THR A 11 -7.86 -1.49 6.59
N TYR A 12 -9.00 -1.15 6.01
CA TYR A 12 -10.03 -0.35 6.65
C TYR A 12 -11.43 -0.84 6.27
N GLU A 13 -12.40 -0.57 7.13
CA GLU A 13 -13.80 -0.89 6.86
C GLU A 13 -14.41 0.12 5.90
N ASN A 14 -15.10 -0.40 4.89
CA ASN A 14 -15.84 0.40 3.97
C ASN A 14 -17.13 0.92 4.64
N GLN A 15 -17.15 2.21 4.98
CA GLN A 15 -18.29 2.87 5.62
C GLN A 15 -19.26 3.54 4.61
N GLY A 16 -19.38 2.99 3.40
CA GLY A 16 -20.36 3.46 2.40
C GLY A 16 -19.76 3.96 1.08
N GLU A 17 -18.51 3.63 0.77
CA GLU A 17 -17.98 3.80 -0.59
C GLU A 17 -18.77 2.93 -1.59
N PRO A 18 -18.83 3.32 -2.88
CA PRO A 18 -19.48 2.56 -3.97
C PRO A 18 -18.72 1.26 -4.34
N SER A 19 -18.33 0.47 -3.35
CA SER A 19 -17.69 -0.82 -3.49
C SER A 19 -18.48 -1.88 -2.73
N SER A 20 -18.72 -3.01 -3.37
CA SER A 20 -19.40 -4.17 -2.74
C SER A 20 -18.55 -4.87 -1.66
N LYS A 21 -17.29 -4.43 -1.46
CA LYS A 21 -16.36 -5.03 -0.51
C LYS A 21 -16.45 -4.32 0.84
N LYS A 22 -16.65 -5.11 1.91
CA LYS A 22 -16.71 -4.63 3.31
C LYS A 22 -15.36 -4.15 3.83
N ILE A 23 -14.28 -4.83 3.45
CA ILE A 23 -12.92 -4.47 3.84
C ILE A 23 -12.15 -4.02 2.61
N ARG A 24 -11.57 -2.83 2.72
CA ARG A 24 -10.76 -2.17 1.70
C ARG A 24 -9.33 -2.05 2.23
N ALA A 25 -8.40 -1.67 1.37
CA ALA A 25 -7.03 -1.42 1.77
C ALA A 25 -6.48 -0.20 1.04
N ARG A 26 -5.62 0.55 1.72
CA ARG A 26 -5.01 1.79 1.25
C ARG A 26 -3.51 1.78 1.54
N PRO A 27 -2.67 2.42 0.70
CA PRO A 27 -1.27 2.62 1.05
C PRO A 27 -1.12 3.61 2.19
N LEU A 28 -0.13 3.39 3.05
CA LEU A 28 0.23 4.35 4.11
C LEU A 28 0.89 5.61 3.52
N ALA A 29 0.74 6.74 4.20
CA ALA A 29 1.36 8.01 3.84
C ALA A 29 2.90 7.91 3.74
N GLY A 30 3.52 8.77 2.93
CA GLY A 30 4.99 8.87 2.85
C GLY A 30 5.66 7.90 1.89
N GLN A 31 4.90 7.10 1.14
CA GLN A 31 5.42 6.13 0.17
C GLN A 31 5.46 6.64 -1.28
N GLY A 32 5.26 7.95 -1.48
CA GLY A 32 5.24 8.56 -2.82
C GLY A 32 4.00 8.22 -3.65
N VAL A 33 2.96 7.66 -3.03
CA VAL A 33 1.64 7.40 -3.63
C VAL A 33 0.55 8.03 -2.75
N PRO A 34 -0.59 8.46 -3.33
CA PRO A 34 -1.71 8.98 -2.55
C PRO A 34 -2.32 7.91 -1.64
N GLU A 35 -2.72 8.26 -0.42
CA GLU A 35 -3.42 7.35 0.51
C GLU A 35 -4.80 6.92 -0.01
N GLN A 36 -5.40 7.73 -0.88
CA GLN A 36 -6.69 7.45 -1.52
C GLN A 36 -6.56 6.55 -2.76
N LEU A 37 -5.33 6.13 -3.09
CA LEU A 37 -5.07 5.34 -4.29
C LEU A 37 -5.72 3.96 -4.17
N ASN A 38 -6.51 3.59 -5.19
CA ASN A 38 -7.15 2.29 -5.22
C ASN A 38 -6.10 1.18 -5.24
N LEU A 39 -6.25 0.21 -4.33
CA LEU A 39 -5.42 -0.99 -4.25
C LEU A 39 -6.25 -2.21 -4.67
N SER A 40 -5.83 -2.86 -5.74
CA SER A 40 -6.31 -4.17 -6.14
C SER A 40 -5.50 -5.25 -5.44
N CYS A 41 -6.13 -5.90 -4.46
CA CYS A 41 -5.58 -7.01 -3.69
C CYS A 41 -6.64 -8.11 -3.49
N SER A 42 -6.22 -9.30 -3.09
CA SER A 42 -7.13 -10.43 -2.88
C SER A 42 -8.08 -10.15 -1.70
N ALA A 43 -9.36 -10.51 -1.86
CA ALA A 43 -10.34 -10.39 -0.79
C ALA A 43 -9.96 -11.26 0.41
N GLY A 44 -9.47 -12.48 0.17
CA GLY A 44 -9.04 -13.40 1.22
C GLY A 44 -7.96 -12.83 2.14
N MET A 45 -7.00 -12.06 1.62
CA MET A 45 -5.99 -11.40 2.46
C MET A 45 -6.60 -10.35 3.38
N ARG A 46 -7.55 -9.54 2.88
CA ARG A 46 -8.21 -8.50 3.67
C ARG A 46 -9.20 -9.05 4.68
N GLU A 47 -9.87 -10.14 4.35
CA GLU A 47 -10.90 -10.77 5.19
C GLU A 47 -10.30 -11.73 6.23
N ALA A 48 -9.06 -12.20 6.03
CA ALA A 48 -8.36 -13.05 6.99
C ALA A 48 -7.85 -12.32 8.24
N HIS A 49 -7.86 -10.98 8.25
CA HIS A 49 -7.31 -10.14 9.31
C HIS A 49 -8.28 -9.03 9.71
N PRO A 50 -8.22 -8.52 10.95
CA PRO A 50 -9.04 -7.39 11.37
C PRO A 50 -8.70 -6.12 10.57
N SER A 51 -9.68 -5.20 10.50
CA SER A 51 -9.46 -3.86 10.00
C SER A 51 -8.41 -3.12 10.84
N GLY A 52 -7.61 -2.27 10.20
CA GLY A 52 -6.45 -1.59 10.81
C GLY A 52 -5.15 -2.38 10.78
N THR A 53 -5.13 -3.57 10.16
CA THR A 53 -3.90 -4.37 10.05
C THR A 53 -3.00 -3.78 8.96
N LEU A 54 -1.71 -3.70 9.26
CA LEU A 54 -0.68 -3.24 8.32
C LEU A 54 0.01 -4.42 7.66
N PHE A 55 0.13 -4.35 6.33
CA PHE A 55 0.77 -5.39 5.53
C PHE A 55 1.86 -4.78 4.67
N LYS A 56 3.01 -5.43 4.67
CA LYS A 56 4.04 -5.22 3.67
C LYS A 56 3.80 -6.17 2.50
N VAL A 57 3.52 -5.58 1.34
CA VAL A 57 3.15 -6.29 0.11
C VAL A 57 3.96 -5.75 -1.05
N ASP A 58 4.26 -6.59 -2.02
CA ASP A 58 4.78 -6.14 -3.30
C ASP A 58 3.64 -5.71 -4.22
N CYS A 59 3.71 -4.47 -4.67
CA CYS A 59 2.72 -3.89 -5.57
C CYS A 59 3.41 -3.24 -6.76
N GLN A 60 2.66 -3.20 -7.85
CA GLN A 60 2.97 -2.45 -9.03
C GLN A 60 2.07 -1.22 -9.11
N VAL A 61 2.65 -0.05 -9.36
CA VAL A 61 1.87 1.13 -9.75
C VAL A 61 1.50 0.95 -11.22
N ILE A 62 0.21 0.83 -11.50
CA ILE A 62 -0.33 0.72 -12.85
C ILE A 62 -1.14 1.97 -13.13
N ASN A 63 -0.96 2.55 -14.30
CA ASN A 63 -1.84 3.60 -14.79
C ASN A 63 -2.77 3.00 -15.84
N ARG A 64 -4.06 2.92 -15.54
CA ARG A 64 -5.08 2.50 -16.51
C ARG A 64 -5.94 3.70 -16.85
N GLU A 65 -5.88 4.10 -18.12
CA GLU A 65 -6.74 5.15 -18.67
C GLU A 65 -6.65 6.49 -17.90
N GLY A 66 -5.45 6.83 -17.42
CA GLY A 66 -5.20 8.06 -16.66
C GLY A 66 -5.43 7.94 -15.15
N THR A 67 -5.98 6.81 -14.67
CA THR A 67 -6.16 6.56 -13.24
C THR A 67 -5.05 5.64 -12.72
N PRO A 68 -4.16 6.14 -11.84
CA PRO A 68 -3.20 5.28 -11.18
C PRO A 68 -3.91 4.37 -10.15
N PHE A 69 -3.46 3.13 -10.04
CA PHE A 69 -3.86 2.19 -9.00
C PHE A 69 -2.70 1.26 -8.65
N LEU A 70 -2.72 0.71 -7.44
CA LEU A 70 -1.77 -0.30 -7.00
C LEU A 70 -2.34 -1.68 -7.29
N TYR A 71 -1.56 -2.52 -7.97
CA TYR A 71 -1.90 -3.89 -8.23
C TYR A 71 -0.96 -4.83 -7.48
N ARG A 72 -1.55 -5.72 -6.69
CA ARG A 72 -0.85 -6.82 -6.02
C ARG A 72 -1.32 -8.15 -6.62
N HIS A 73 -0.37 -9.00 -6.99
CA HIS A 73 -0.71 -10.34 -7.45
C HIS A 73 -1.26 -11.19 -6.27
N PRO A 74 -2.35 -11.96 -6.45
CA PRO A 74 -2.99 -12.70 -5.35
C PRO A 74 -2.09 -13.80 -4.76
N SER A 75 -1.27 -14.47 -5.58
CA SER A 75 -0.41 -15.59 -5.17
C SER A 75 0.90 -15.18 -4.50
N TRP A 76 1.20 -13.87 -4.43
CA TRP A 76 2.43 -13.41 -3.80
C TRP A 76 2.33 -13.50 -2.27
N PRO A 77 3.46 -13.61 -1.56
CA PRO A 77 3.46 -13.58 -0.10
C PRO A 77 3.10 -12.18 0.41
N TYR A 78 2.75 -12.09 1.69
CA TYR A 78 2.58 -10.83 2.39
C TYR A 78 3.10 -11.00 3.82
N GLU A 79 3.54 -9.90 4.41
CA GLU A 79 4.06 -9.86 5.77
C GLU A 79 3.19 -8.92 6.59
N VAL A 80 2.67 -9.39 7.73
CA VAL A 80 1.95 -8.53 8.68
C VAL A 80 2.99 -7.82 9.53
N VAL A 81 2.91 -6.49 9.57
CA VAL A 81 3.86 -5.66 10.31
C VAL A 81 3.11 -4.79 11.31
N ILE A 82 3.80 -4.36 12.37
CA ILE A 82 3.27 -3.36 13.30
C ILE A 82 3.54 -1.95 12.77
N ARG A 83 2.83 -0.95 13.33
CA ARG A 83 2.93 0.44 12.88
C ARG A 83 4.35 1.02 12.96
N GLU A 84 5.10 0.63 13.98
CA GLU A 84 6.50 1.04 14.16
C GLU A 84 7.38 0.53 13.01
N GLN A 85 7.33 -0.78 12.73
CA GLN A 85 8.06 -1.41 11.62
C GLN A 85 7.64 -0.86 10.25
N ALA A 86 6.34 -0.57 10.08
CA ALA A 86 5.83 0.08 8.88
C ALA A 86 6.45 1.46 8.67
N ASN A 87 6.48 2.30 9.72
CA ASN A 87 7.07 3.64 9.64
C ASN A 87 8.58 3.55 9.35
N GLU A 88 9.31 2.67 10.03
CA GLU A 88 10.74 2.44 9.79
C GLU A 88 11.01 2.04 8.34
N PHE A 89 10.20 1.12 7.79
CA PHE A 89 10.32 0.72 6.39
C PHE A 89 10.11 1.91 5.44
N ILE A 90 9.10 2.75 5.70
CA ILE A 90 8.80 3.93 4.89
C ILE A 90 9.94 4.94 4.95
N GLU A 91 10.47 5.20 6.13
CA GLU A 91 11.60 6.11 6.32
C GLU A 91 12.86 5.62 5.59
N GLN A 92 13.18 4.34 5.71
CA GLN A 92 14.37 3.76 5.10
C GLN A 92 14.30 3.71 3.57
N ASN A 93 13.14 3.41 3.01
CA ASN A 93 12.97 3.15 1.57
C ASN A 93 12.46 4.37 0.78
N PHE A 94 11.68 5.25 1.42
CA PHE A 94 11.06 6.40 0.75
C PHE A 94 11.57 7.75 1.28
N ALA A 95 11.83 7.91 2.59
CA ALA A 95 12.29 9.20 3.13
C ALA A 95 13.73 9.57 2.74
N LYS A 96 14.57 8.58 2.37
CA LYS A 96 15.93 8.85 1.83
C LYS A 96 15.96 9.69 0.55
N GLN A 97 14.82 9.93 -0.13
CA GLN A 97 14.79 10.85 -1.27
C GLN A 97 14.92 12.33 -0.88
N VAL A 98 14.64 12.71 0.38
CA VAL A 98 14.73 14.11 0.84
C VAL A 98 16.17 14.52 1.20
N GLN A 99 17.03 13.57 1.58
CA GLN A 99 18.39 13.87 2.07
C GLN A 99 19.43 14.09 0.95
N ARG A 100 19.09 13.95 -0.34
CA ARG A 100 20.02 14.16 -1.46
C ARG A 100 20.10 15.60 -1.99
N THR A 101 19.33 16.53 -1.43
CA THR A 101 19.30 17.95 -1.83
C THR A 101 19.94 18.91 -0.82
N LYS A 102 20.86 18.44 0.03
CA LYS A 102 21.81 19.31 0.75
C LYS A 102 23.22 19.12 0.20
N ARG A 103 23.47 19.68 -0.98
CA ARG A 103 24.78 20.20 -1.37
C ARG A 103 24.64 21.71 -1.48
N VAL A 104 25.04 22.42 -0.43
CA VAL A 104 25.54 23.81 -0.50
C VAL A 104 26.72 23.86 0.46
#